data_AF-A0A5P0ZYA3-F1
#
_entry.id   AF-A0A5P0ZYA3-F1
#
_cell.length_a   1.000
_cell.length_b   1.000
_cell.length_c   1.000
_cell.angle_alpha   90.00
_cell.angle_beta   90.00
_cell.angle_gamma   90.00
#
_symmetry.space_group_name_H-M   'P 1'
#
loop_
_entity.id
_entity.type
_entity.pdbx_description
1 polymer ?
#
loop_
_entity_poly.entity_id
_entity_poly.type
_entity_poly.pdbx_seq_one_letter_code
_entity_poly.pdbx_strand_id
1 'polypeptide(L)'
;MTRIIVLIVGLVIIGFILWWFFGKHQVAQATAKVSDDNQSVDVEVNGGYSPEVITLKKDVPAVLNFTRKDASSCLDRVVFSDFGINKELPQNEEQSIQIDTSKPGEYQWACGMDMFHGKLIIK
;
A
#
# COMPACT_ATOMS: atom_id res chain seq x y z
N MET A 1 24.52 -42.71 -14.33
CA MET A 1 24.12 -41.56 -15.16
C MET A 1 22.85 -40.88 -14.66
N THR A 2 21.75 -41.61 -14.46
CA THR A 2 20.45 -41.05 -14.02
C THR A 2 20.52 -40.23 -12.71
N ARG A 3 21.27 -40.69 -11.71
CA ARG A 3 21.43 -39.97 -10.42
C ARG A 3 22.09 -38.59 -10.57
N ILE A 4 23.07 -38.46 -11.48
CA ILE A 4 23.79 -37.20 -11.71
C ILE A 4 22.89 -36.21 -12.46
N ILE A 5 22.11 -36.69 -13.44
CA ILE A 5 21.16 -35.87 -14.19
C ILE A 5 20.09 -35.30 -13.23
N VAL A 6 19.55 -36.11 -12.32
CA VAL A 6 18.55 -35.66 -11.33
C VAL A 6 19.11 -34.58 -10.40
N LEU A 7 20.37 -34.70 -9.96
CA LEU A 7 21.02 -33.69 -9.12
C LEU A 7 21.21 -32.35 -9.86
N ILE A 8 21.65 -32.40 -11.13
CA ILE A 8 21.86 -31.19 -11.93
C ILE A 8 20.52 -30.49 -12.18
N VAL A 9 19.47 -31.23 -12.56
CA VAL A 9 18.13 -30.66 -12.79
C VAL A 9 17.57 -30.05 -11.50
N GLY A 10 17.76 -30.71 -10.35
CA GLY A 10 17.36 -30.19 -9.05
C GLY A 10 18.03 -28.85 -8.71
N LEU A 11 19.35 -28.74 -8.92
CA LEU A 11 20.09 -27.51 -8.66
C LEU A 11 19.65 -26.37 -9.58
N VAL A 12 19.36 -26.65 -10.86
CA VAL A 12 18.86 -25.64 -11.81
C VAL A 12 17.49 -25.11 -11.39
N ILE A 13 16.57 -25.99 -10.97
CA ILE A 13 15.23 -25.60 -10.50
C ILE A 13 15.33 -24.76 -9.23
N ILE A 14 16.18 -25.15 -8.27
CA ILE A 14 16.39 -24.38 -7.04
C ILE A 14 16.94 -22.98 -7.37
N GLY A 15 17.94 -22.89 -8.27
CA GLY A 15 18.47 -21.61 -8.72
C GLY A 15 17.42 -20.72 -9.39
N PHE A 16 16.55 -21.31 -10.22
CA PHE A 16 15.45 -20.61 -10.87
C PHE A 16 14.41 -20.08 -9.88
N ILE A 17 14.01 -20.90 -8.90
CA ILE A 17 13.06 -20.50 -7.85
C ILE A 17 13.66 -19.37 -7.00
N LEU A 18 14.93 -19.48 -6.59
CA LEU A 18 15.60 -18.44 -5.82
C LEU A 18 15.70 -17.14 -6.62
N TRP A 19 16.04 -17.20 -7.90
CA TRP A 19 16.10 -16.01 -8.76
C TRP A 19 14.72 -15.39 -8.99
N TRP A 20 13.67 -16.19 -9.14
CA TRP A 20 12.32 -15.68 -9.32
C TRP A 20 11.76 -15.07 -8.01
N PHE A 21 12.01 -15.71 -6.87
CA PHE A 21 11.48 -15.23 -5.59
C PHE A 21 12.27 -14.05 -5.02
N PHE A 22 13.60 -14.05 -5.15
CA PHE A 22 14.49 -12.98 -4.66
C PHE A 22 14.94 -12.01 -5.75
N GLY A 23 14.51 -12.22 -6.99
CA GLY A 23 14.60 -11.22 -8.06
C GLY A 23 13.87 -9.97 -7.59
N LYS A 24 14.53 -8.81 -7.69
CA LYS A 24 14.10 -7.55 -7.10
C LYS A 24 12.68 -7.16 -7.54
N HIS A 25 11.68 -7.61 -6.78
CA HIS A 25 10.34 -7.03 -6.79
C HIS A 25 10.49 -5.64 -6.19
N GLN A 26 10.70 -4.66 -7.06
CA GLN A 26 10.68 -3.25 -6.72
C GLN A 26 9.33 -2.99 -6.06
N VAL A 27 9.34 -2.78 -4.74
CA VAL A 27 8.16 -2.36 -3.98
C VAL A 27 7.65 -1.10 -4.67
N ALA A 28 6.44 -1.17 -5.23
CA ALA A 28 5.88 -0.08 -6.02
C ALA A 28 5.77 1.18 -5.15
N GLN A 29 6.71 2.11 -5.32
CA GLN A 29 6.63 3.46 -4.77
C GLN A 29 5.92 4.33 -5.79
N ALA A 30 4.67 4.70 -5.50
CA ALA A 30 3.97 5.70 -6.29
C ALA A 30 4.30 7.09 -5.74
N THR A 31 4.97 7.91 -6.56
CA THR A 31 5.09 9.36 -6.32
C THR A 31 3.78 10.01 -6.76
N ALA A 32 3.11 10.73 -5.85
CA ALA A 32 1.86 11.43 -6.13
C ALA A 32 1.97 12.31 -7.39
N LYS A 33 0.99 12.20 -8.30
CA LYS A 33 0.83 13.17 -9.40
C LYS A 33 0.32 14.47 -8.79
N VAL A 34 1.13 15.51 -8.85
CA VAL A 34 0.70 16.88 -8.50
C VAL A 34 0.00 17.46 -9.74
N SER A 35 -1.29 17.74 -9.63
CA SER A 35 -2.05 18.56 -10.58
C SER A 35 -2.71 19.68 -9.78
N ASP A 36 -2.44 20.92 -10.16
CA ASP A 36 -3.22 22.11 -9.81
C ASP A 36 -3.50 22.32 -8.30
N ASP A 37 -2.44 22.61 -7.53
CA ASP A 37 -2.49 23.07 -6.13
C ASP A 37 -3.14 22.14 -5.09
N ASN A 38 -3.58 20.95 -5.50
CA ASN A 38 -3.98 19.84 -4.63
C ASN A 38 -3.16 18.60 -4.96
N GLN A 39 -2.98 17.73 -3.97
CA GLN A 39 -2.33 16.44 -4.16
C GLN A 39 -3.34 15.32 -3.92
N SER A 40 -3.48 14.42 -4.89
CA SER A 40 -4.34 13.24 -4.77
C SER A 40 -3.51 11.98 -4.92
N VAL A 41 -3.80 10.97 -4.11
CA VAL A 41 -3.15 9.67 -4.20
C VAL A 41 -4.20 8.58 -4.12
N ASP A 42 -4.20 7.71 -5.12
CA ASP A 42 -5.09 6.55 -5.15
C ASP A 42 -4.42 5.38 -4.42
N VAL A 43 -5.19 4.73 -3.55
CA VAL A 43 -4.78 3.60 -2.72
C VAL A 43 -5.70 2.43 -3.02
N GLU A 44 -5.16 1.39 -3.63
CA GLU A 44 -5.86 0.14 -3.82
C GLU A 44 -5.82 -0.69 -2.53
N VAL A 45 -6.97 -1.22 -2.12
CA VAL A 45 -7.10 -2.08 -0.94
C VAL A 45 -7.43 -3.50 -1.40
N ASN A 46 -6.40 -4.35 -1.44
CA ASN A 46 -6.44 -5.71 -1.96
C ASN A 46 -5.39 -6.57 -1.24
N GLY A 47 -5.78 -7.31 -0.21
CA GLY A 47 -4.85 -8.05 0.65
C GLY A 47 -3.87 -7.17 1.45
N GLY A 48 -4.16 -5.87 1.57
CA GLY A 48 -3.26 -4.84 2.11
C GLY A 48 -3.57 -3.48 1.47
N TYR A 49 -2.69 -2.50 1.66
CA TYR A 49 -2.79 -1.16 1.06
C TYR A 49 -1.72 -1.00 -0.01
N SER A 50 -2.06 -0.50 -1.20
CA SER A 50 -1.08 -0.23 -2.25
C SER A 50 -1.33 1.14 -2.87
N PRO A 51 -0.42 2.11 -2.73
CA PRO A 51 0.87 2.02 -2.02
C PRO A 51 0.72 1.98 -0.49
N GLU A 52 1.61 1.25 0.19
CA GLU A 52 1.65 1.21 1.67
C GLU A 52 2.25 2.49 2.27
N VAL A 53 3.11 3.20 1.53
CA VAL A 53 3.78 4.41 2.00
C VAL A 53 3.47 5.55 1.05
N ILE A 54 2.88 6.61 1.58
CA ILE A 54 2.50 7.81 0.84
C ILE A 54 3.25 9.00 1.41
N THR A 55 3.85 9.80 0.53
CA THR A 55 4.50 11.05 0.91
C THR A 55 3.73 12.24 0.35
N LEU A 56 3.29 13.12 1.23
CA LEU A 56 2.56 14.34 0.91
C LEU A 56 3.44 15.57 1.18
N LYS A 57 3.17 16.64 0.43
CA LYS A 57 3.74 17.96 0.68
C LYS A 57 3.01 18.66 1.81
N LYS A 58 3.76 19.28 2.72
CA LYS A 58 3.23 20.16 3.77
C LYS A 58 2.48 21.35 3.17
N ASP A 59 1.41 21.77 3.83
CA ASP A 59 0.58 22.96 3.50
C ASP A 59 -0.10 22.93 2.12
N VAL A 60 -0.13 21.77 1.46
CA VAL A 60 -0.86 21.53 0.20
C VAL A 60 -2.04 20.60 0.52
N PRO A 61 -3.31 20.97 0.25
CA PRO A 61 -4.44 20.14 0.58
C PRO A 61 -4.35 18.78 -0.13
N ALA A 62 -4.60 17.71 0.62
CA ALA A 62 -4.38 16.35 0.17
C ALA A 62 -5.63 15.48 0.28
N VAL A 63 -5.85 14.65 -0.73
CA VAL A 63 -6.92 13.66 -0.79
C VAL A 63 -6.33 12.28 -1.04
N LEU A 64 -6.70 11.31 -0.22
CA LEU A 64 -6.37 9.90 -0.41
C LEU A 64 -7.62 9.15 -0.85
N ASN A 65 -7.60 8.55 -2.03
CA ASN A 65 -8.74 7.82 -2.60
C ASN A 65 -8.54 6.32 -2.38
N PHE A 66 -9.27 5.74 -1.44
CA PHE A 66 -9.19 4.31 -1.16
C PHE A 66 -10.21 3.56 -2.01
N THR A 67 -9.76 2.55 -2.75
CA THR A 67 -10.65 1.65 -3.51
C THR A 67 -10.46 0.22 -3.01
N ARG A 68 -11.49 -0.34 -2.36
CA ARG A 68 -11.45 -1.71 -1.84
C ARG A 68 -11.87 -2.72 -2.90
N LYS A 69 -10.92 -3.55 -3.33
CA LYS A 69 -11.18 -4.72 -4.18
C LYS A 69 -11.28 -6.01 -3.36
N ASP A 70 -10.72 -6.03 -2.16
CA ASP A 70 -10.78 -7.18 -1.24
C ASP A 70 -12.19 -7.42 -0.70
N ALA A 71 -12.65 -8.68 -0.70
CA ALA A 71 -13.93 -9.08 -0.12
C ALA A 71 -13.87 -9.30 1.41
N SER A 72 -12.68 -9.37 1.99
CA SER A 72 -12.43 -9.57 3.42
C SER A 72 -12.99 -8.44 4.26
N SER A 73 -13.69 -8.77 5.34
CA SER A 73 -14.19 -7.80 6.32
C SER A 73 -13.06 -7.13 7.11
N CYS A 74 -11.84 -7.65 7.10
CA CYS A 74 -10.72 -7.01 7.79
C CYS A 74 -10.38 -5.63 7.22
N LEU A 75 -10.62 -5.43 5.92
CA LEU A 75 -10.30 -4.22 5.16
C LEU A 75 -11.54 -3.37 4.81
N ASP A 76 -12.65 -3.59 5.52
CA ASP A 76 -13.90 -2.86 5.29
C ASP A 76 -13.89 -1.42 5.81
N ARG A 77 -12.82 -1.03 6.51
CA ARG A 77 -12.63 0.30 7.08
C ARG A 77 -11.16 0.71 7.00
N VAL A 78 -10.94 2.01 6.96
CA VAL A 78 -9.64 2.63 7.16
C VAL A 78 -9.71 3.63 8.31
N VAL A 79 -8.71 3.58 9.18
CA VAL A 79 -8.63 4.35 10.41
C VAL A 79 -7.33 5.14 10.41
N PHE A 80 -7.44 6.46 10.57
CA PHE A 80 -6.31 7.34 10.82
C PHE A 80 -6.44 7.87 12.25
N SER A 81 -5.77 7.21 13.20
CA SER A 81 -5.89 7.53 14.63
C SER A 81 -5.47 8.97 14.96
N ASP A 82 -4.37 9.45 14.36
CA ASP A 82 -3.85 10.80 14.57
C ASP A 82 -4.78 11.91 14.06
N PHE A 83 -5.64 11.58 13.09
CA PHE A 83 -6.59 12.50 12.47
C PHE A 83 -8.03 12.28 12.96
N GLY A 84 -8.27 11.27 13.81
CA GLY A 84 -9.62 10.90 14.28
C GLY A 84 -10.55 10.42 13.16
N ILE A 85 -10.01 9.93 12.04
CA ILE A 85 -10.79 9.49 10.89
C ILE A 85 -11.05 8.00 11.01
N ASN A 86 -12.32 7.61 10.87
CA ASN A 86 -12.71 6.22 10.73
C ASN A 86 -13.76 6.13 9.61
N LYS A 87 -13.34 5.62 8.46
CA LYS A 87 -14.14 5.62 7.22
C LYS A 87 -14.39 4.19 6.76
N GLU A 88 -15.64 3.91 6.39
CA GLU A 88 -16.01 2.65 5.76
C GLU A 88 -15.55 2.62 4.30
N LEU A 89 -15.13 1.44 3.85
CA LEU A 89 -14.68 1.12 2.50
C LEU A 89 -15.61 0.06 1.91
N PRO A 90 -16.71 0.47 1.25
CA PRO A 90 -17.55 -0.45 0.49
C PRO A 90 -16.75 -1.09 -0.65
N GLN A 91 -17.13 -2.30 -1.03
CA GLN A 91 -16.40 -3.05 -2.05
C GLN A 91 -16.64 -2.44 -3.44
N ASN A 92 -15.54 -2.27 -4.20
CA ASN A 92 -15.47 -1.65 -5.52
C ASN A 92 -15.97 -0.19 -5.56
N GLU A 93 -15.99 0.49 -4.42
CA GLU A 93 -16.32 1.90 -4.32
C GLU A 93 -15.08 2.68 -3.89
N GLU A 94 -14.91 3.85 -4.50
CA GLU A 94 -13.87 4.79 -4.13
C GLU A 94 -14.33 5.63 -2.94
N GLN A 95 -13.47 5.76 -1.94
CA GLN A 95 -13.69 6.58 -0.75
C GLN A 95 -12.55 7.57 -0.58
N SER A 96 -12.87 8.84 -0.79
CA SER A 96 -11.91 9.94 -0.63
C SER A 96 -11.82 10.40 0.83
N ILE A 97 -10.58 10.55 1.31
CA ILE A 97 -10.25 11.01 2.66
C ILE A 97 -9.38 12.25 2.55
N GLN A 98 -9.85 13.35 3.11
CA GLN A 98 -9.07 14.59 3.21
C GLN A 98 -8.10 14.51 4.38
N ILE A 99 -6.85 14.87 4.13
CA ILE A 99 -5.78 14.85 5.11
C ILE A 99 -5.32 16.28 5.39
N ASP A 100 -5.24 16.63 6.67
CA ASP A 100 -4.64 17.89 7.12
C ASP A 100 -3.11 17.83 7.02
N THR A 101 -2.54 18.54 6.04
CA THR A 101 -1.09 18.60 5.79
C THR A 101 -0.39 19.75 6.50
N SER A 102 -1.07 20.45 7.42
CA SER A 102 -0.51 21.59 8.16
C SER A 102 0.62 21.16 9.10
N LYS A 103 0.55 19.92 9.60
CA LYS A 103 1.52 19.36 10.55
C LYS A 103 2.44 18.37 9.82
N PRO A 104 3.74 18.71 9.66
CA PRO A 104 4.69 17.75 9.12
C PRO A 104 4.95 16.63 10.15
N GLY A 105 5.18 15.42 9.66
CA GLY A 105 5.38 14.26 10.51
C GLY A 105 5.16 12.93 9.79
N GLU A 106 5.40 11.84 10.52
CA GLU A 106 4.99 10.50 10.10
C GLU A 106 3.72 10.12 10.86
N TYR A 107 2.72 9.68 10.11
CA TYR A 107 1.44 9.21 10.60
C TYR A 107 1.17 7.81 10.07
N GLN A 108 0.28 7.09 10.73
CA GLN A 108 -0.08 5.74 10.36
C GLN A 108 -1.59 5.63 10.16
N TRP A 109 -1.99 4.88 9.14
CA TRP A 109 -3.36 4.38 9.03
C TRP A 109 -3.38 2.86 9.18
N ALA A 110 -4.53 2.35 9.58
CA ALA A 110 -4.75 0.93 9.75
C ALA A 110 -6.13 0.53 9.24
N CYS A 111 -6.34 -0.78 9.09
CA CYS A 111 -7.67 -1.32 8.92
C CYS A 111 -8.47 -1.28 10.23
N GLY A 112 -9.79 -1.52 10.18
CA GLY A 112 -10.63 -1.48 11.38
C GLY A 112 -10.22 -2.45 12.49
N MET A 113 -9.48 -3.51 12.15
CA MET A 113 -8.94 -4.50 13.08
C MET A 113 -7.47 -4.26 13.49
N ASP A 114 -6.86 -3.17 13.05
CA ASP A 114 -5.46 -2.82 13.35
C ASP A 114 -4.43 -3.89 12.92
N MET A 115 -4.70 -4.61 11.82
CA MET A 115 -3.83 -5.68 11.29
C MET A 115 -2.99 -5.24 10.10
N PHE A 116 -3.61 -4.56 9.14
CA PHE A 116 -2.93 -4.01 7.98
C PHE A 116 -2.67 -2.54 8.22
N HIS A 117 -1.48 -2.08 7.86
CA HIS A 117 -1.04 -0.72 8.12
C HIS A 117 -0.49 -0.08 6.86
N GLY A 118 -0.61 1.24 6.79
CA GLY A 118 0.15 2.06 5.87
C GLY A 118 0.68 3.31 6.55
N LYS A 119 1.67 3.93 5.92
CA LYS A 119 2.42 5.06 6.45
C LYS A 119 2.19 6.29 5.59
N LEU A 120 1.89 7.39 6.26
CA LEU A 120 1.75 8.71 5.68
C LEU A 120 2.89 9.60 6.15
N ILE A 121 3.66 10.16 5.22
CA ILE A 121 4.77 11.07 5.52
C ILE A 121 4.41 12.45 4.99
N ILE A 122 4.36 13.46 5.85
CA ILE A 122 4.08 14.84 5.47
C ILE A 122 5.36 15.66 5.65
N LYS A 123 5.89 16.22 4.55
CA LYS A 123 7.15 16.99 4.55
C LYS A 123 7.15 18.18 3.60
#